data_AF-A0A7X7AST9-F1
#
_entry.id   AF-A0A7X7AST9-F1
#
_cell.length_a   1.000
_cell.length_b   1.000
_cell.length_c   1.000
_cell.angle_alpha   90.00
_cell.angle_beta   90.00
_cell.angle_gamma   90.00
#
_symmetry.space_group_name_H-M   'P 1'
#
loop_
_entity.id
_entity.type
_entity.pdbx_description
1 polymer ?
#
loop_
_entity_poly.entity_id
_entity_poly.type
_entity_poly.pdbx_seq_one_letter_code
_entity_poly.pdbx_strand_id
1 'polypeptide(L)' 'MTKVTEKTVKCANCNKESKQLFVFSVNFNLGNKDDNKSLMEHKQVCPHCKYTAYDISVKK' A
#
# COMPACT_ATOMS: atom_id res chain seq x y z
N MET A 1 -4.56 -14.83 -8.90
CA MET A 1 -3.55 -14.75 -7.81
C MET A 1 -3.35 -13.29 -7.46
N THR A 2 -3.65 -12.91 -6.22
CA THR A 2 -3.38 -11.56 -5.70
C THR A 2 -1.89 -11.46 -5.38
N LYS A 3 -1.20 -10.43 -5.90
CA LYS A 3 0.24 -10.25 -5.70
C LYS A 3 0.49 -9.11 -4.72
N VAL A 4 0.76 -9.49 -3.47
CA VAL A 4 1.21 -8.59 -2.40
C VAL A 4 2.73 -8.78 -2.24
N THR A 5 3.48 -7.68 -2.14
CA THR A 5 4.92 -7.74 -1.89
C THR A 5 5.28 -6.79 -0.75
N GLU A 6 6.08 -7.27 0.19
CA GLU A 6 6.68 -6.42 1.21
C GLU A 6 7.99 -5.81 0.69
N LYS A 7 8.15 -4.50 0.80
CA LYS A 7 9.40 -3.81 0.46
C LYS A 7 9.79 -2.84 1.57
N THR A 8 11.08 -2.73 1.84
CA THR A 8 11.61 -1.64 2.66
C THR A 8 11.62 -0.37 1.83
N VAL A 9 10.95 0.67 2.32
CA VAL A 9 10.93 2.00 1.68
C VAL A 9 11.27 3.08 2.69
N LYS A 10 11.91 4.15 2.19
CA LYS A 10 12.25 5.33 2.97
C LYS A 10 11.08 6.32 2.95
N CYS A 11 10.62 6.73 4.12
CA CYS A 11 9.54 7.70 4.24
C CYS A 11 10.01 9.09 3.77
N ALA A 12 9.27 9.71 2.85
CA ALA A 12 9.58 11.05 2.35
C ALA A 12 9.48 12.15 3.42
N ASN A 13 8.67 11.93 4.48
CA ASN A 13 8.46 12.91 5.55
C ASN A 13 9.54 12.83 6.64
N CYS A 14 9.79 11.63 7.20
CA CYS A 14 10.74 11.47 8.32
C CYS A 14 12.09 10.86 7.94
N ASN A 15 12.30 10.52 6.67
CA ASN A 15 13.51 9.88 6.14
C ASN A 15 13.90 8.53 6.79
N LYS A 16 13.04 7.95 7.63
CA LYS A 16 13.25 6.63 8.22
C LYS A 16 12.77 5.53 7.28
N GLU A 17 13.47 4.42 7.30
CA GLU A 17 13.08 3.22 6.55
C GLU A 17 12.06 2.40 7.33
N SER A 18 11.13 1.78 6.60
CA SER A 18 10.15 0.86 7.14
C SER A 18 9.68 -0.11 6.08
N LYS A 19 9.29 -1.31 6.51
CA LYS A 19 8.60 -2.28 5.67
C LYS A 19 7.20 -1.77 5.33
N GLN A 20 6.85 -1.79 4.05
CA GLN A 20 5.54 -1.40 3.53
C GLN A 20 5.03 -2.47 2.56
N LEU A 21 3.71 -2.69 2.58
CA LEU A 21 3.03 -3.64 1.71
C LEU A 21 2.61 -2.95 0.42
N PHE A 22 2.98 -3.53 -0.72
CA PHE A 22 2.59 -3.08 -2.05
C PHE A 22 1.65 -4.12 -2.67
N VAL A 23 0.46 -3.67 -3.05
CA VAL A 23 -0.52 -4.48 -3.77
C VAL A 23 -0.44 -4.10 -5.24
N PHE A 24 0.06 -5.01 -6.09
CA PHE A 24 0.23 -4.76 -7.52
C PHE A 24 -0.97 -5.21 -8.35
N SER A 25 -1.64 -6.26 -7.89
CA SER A 25 -2.86 -6.78 -8.52
C SER A 25 -3.66 -7.59 -7.52
N VAL A 26 -4.97 -7.38 -7.52
CA VAL A 26 -5.95 -8.22 -6.83
C VAL A 26 -6.76 -8.97 -7.87
N ASN A 27 -7.11 -10.23 -7.60
CA ASN A 27 -8.02 -10.98 -8.47
C ASN A 27 -9.42 -11.00 -7.84
N PHE A 28 -10.31 -10.17 -8.37
CA PHE A 28 -11.70 -10.03 -7.89
C PHE A 28 -12.55 -11.29 -8.07
N ASN A 29 -12.12 -12.27 -8.88
CA ASN A 29 -12.87 -13.49 -9.17
C ASN A 29 -12.48 -14.68 -8.28
N LEU A 30 -11.40 -14.57 -7.49
CA LEU A 30 -10.86 -15.66 -6.66
C LEU A 30 -10.89 -15.38 -5.15
N GLY A 31 -11.44 -14.24 -4.72
CA GLY A 31 -11.49 -13.85 -3.31
C GLY A 31 -12.74 -13.05 -2.98
N ASN A 32 -12.96 -12.80 -1.69
CA ASN A 32 -14.06 -11.95 -1.25
C ASN A 32 -13.88 -10.53 -1.83
N LYS A 33 -14.98 -9.96 -2.33
CA LYS A 33 -15.02 -8.63 -2.95
C LYS A 33 -14.55 -7.54 -1.97
N ASP A 34 -14.94 -7.66 -0.70
CA ASP A 34 -14.59 -6.68 0.33
C ASP A 34 -13.12 -6.71 0.70
N ASP A 35 -12.52 -7.91 0.82
CA ASP A 35 -11.09 -8.06 1.08
C ASP A 35 -10.25 -7.51 -0.08
N ASN A 36 -10.65 -7.83 -1.32
CA ASN A 36 -9.99 -7.31 -2.52
C ASN A 36 -10.10 -5.78 -2.62
N LYS A 37 -11.25 -5.21 -2.24
CA LYS A 37 -11.44 -3.76 -2.17
C LYS A 37 -10.56 -3.14 -1.08
N SER A 38 -10.52 -3.72 0.11
CA SER A 38 -9.67 -3.25 1.21
C SER A 38 -8.18 -3.31 0.88
N LEU A 39 -7.75 -4.29 0.08
CA LEU A 39 -6.36 -4.39 -0.39
C LEU A 39 -6.02 -3.31 -1.42
N MET A 40 -6.94 -2.99 -2.33
CA MET A 40 -6.76 -1.90 -3.30
C MET A 40 -6.79 -0.51 -2.65
N GLU A 41 -7.61 -0.35 -1.60
CA GLU A 41 -7.74 0.91 -0.86
C GLU A 41 -6.70 1.03 0.29
N HIS A 42 -5.79 0.06 0.42
CA HIS A 42 -4.79 0.05 1.49
C HIS A 42 -3.82 1.24 1.35
N LYS A 43 -3.93 2.19 2.28
CA LYS A 43 -3.02 3.34 2.34
C LYS A 43 -1.75 2.96 3.10
N GLN A 44 -0.60 3.29 2.51
CA GLN A 44 0.68 3.09 3.18
C GLN A 44 0.89 4.17 4.25
N VAL A 45 1.03 3.73 5.50
CA VAL A 45 1.27 4.62 6.65
C VAL A 45 2.67 4.36 7.19
N CYS A 46 3.47 5.41 7.29
CA CYS A 46 4.78 5.32 7.92
C CYS A 46 4.62 5.01 9.42
N PRO A 47 5.24 3.95 9.96
CA PRO A 47 5.11 3.59 11.36
C PRO A 47 5.77 4.61 12.30
N HIS A 48 6.75 5.36 11.80
CA HIS A 48 7.55 6.30 12.60
C HIS A 48 6.89 7.66 12.78
N CYS A 49 6.32 8.23 11.72
CA CYS A 49 5.74 9.59 11.76
C CYS A 49 4.25 9.63 11.42
N LYS A 50 3.61 8.46 11.24
CA LYS A 50 2.19 8.31 10.86
C LYS A 50 1.79 9.03 9.56
N TYR A 51 2.76 9.46 8.77
CA TYR A 51 2.52 10.03 7.44
C TYR A 51 1.87 8.98 6.56
N THR A 52 0.72 9.32 5.99
CA THR A 52 -0.02 8.48 5.05
C THR A 52 0.33 8.92 3.64
N ALA A 53 0.91 8.04 2.85
CA ALA A 53 1.10 8.30 1.43
C ALA A 53 -0.26 8.19 0.73
N TYR A 54 -0.81 9.34 0.33
CA TYR A 54 -1.97 9.39 -0.57
C TYR A 54 -1.42 9.17 -1.98
N ASP A 55 -1.88 8.08 -2.58
CA ASP A 55 -1.67 7.62 -3.95
C ASP A 55 -0.91 8.57 -4.92
N ILE A 56 0.20 8.07 -5.46
CA ILE A 56 1.04 8.73 -6.49
C ILE A 56 0.33 8.83 -7.86
N SER A 57 -0.85 8.22 -8.01
CA SER A 57 -1.66 8.22 -9.25
C SER A 57 -2.35 9.56 -9.52
N VAL A 58 -2.35 10.51 -8.59
CA VAL A 58 -2.89 11.85 -8.83
C VAL A 58 -1.81 12.72 -9.47
N LYS A 59 -1.50 12.47 -10.75
CA LYS A 59 -1.00 13.56 -11.60
C LYS A 59 -2.12 14.60 -11.67
N LYS A 60 -1.87 15.76 -11.06
CA LYS A 60 -2.66 16.98 -11.30
C LYS A 60 -2.70 17.30 -12.79
#